data_AF-A0A7K2VK06-F1
#
_entry.id   AF-A0A7K2VK06-F1
#
_cell.length_a   1.000
_cell.length_b   1.000
_cell.length_c   1.000
_cell.angle_alpha   90.00
_cell.angle_beta   90.00
_cell.angle_gamma   90.00
#
_symmetry.space_group_name_H-M   'P 1'
#
loop_
_entity.id
_entity.type
_entity.pdbx_description
1 polymer ?
#
loop_
_entity_poly.entity_id
_entity_poly.type
_entity_poly.pdbx_seq_one_letter_code
_entity_poly.pdbx_strand_id
1 'polypeptide(L)' 'MGAVEAASRAHTEVRAEGTQARLGVWLSNVKTRRAGLSGEQFGRLAGLGPEWAQVQGQDSLA' A
#
# COMPACT_ATOMS: atom_id res chain seq x y z
N MET A 1 -12.23 2.92 -19.61
CA MET A 1 -11.15 3.03 -18.62
C MET A 1 -11.82 3.11 -17.25
N GLY A 2 -11.95 1.97 -16.56
CA GLY A 2 -12.64 1.92 -15.27
C GLY A 2 -11.82 2.67 -14.22
N ALA A 3 -12.46 3.63 -13.55
CA ALA A 3 -11.86 4.29 -12.41
C ALA A 3 -11.50 3.22 -11.37
N VAL A 4 -10.22 3.12 -11.02
CA VAL A 4 -9.81 2.42 -9.81
C VAL A 4 -10.36 3.24 -8.65
N GLU A 5 -11.61 2.97 -8.28
CA GLU A 5 -12.23 3.61 -7.14
C GLU A 5 -11.33 3.31 -5.94
N ALA A 6 -10.90 4.36 -5.23
CA ALA A 6 -10.01 4.20 -4.09
C ALA A 6 -10.61 3.16 -3.14
N ALA A 7 -9.93 2.03 -2.98
CA ALA A 7 -10.44 0.92 -2.18
C ALA A 7 -10.88 1.43 -0.81
N SER A 8 -12.19 1.34 -0.54
CA SER A 8 -12.75 1.76 0.74
C SER A 8 -12.14 0.90 1.84
N ARG A 9 -12.06 1.42 3.07
CA ARG A 9 -11.38 0.71 4.19
C ARG A 9 -11.93 -0.70 4.45
N ALA A 10 -13.17 -0.95 4.06
CA ALA A 10 -13.83 -2.26 4.16
C ALA A 10 -13.53 -3.23 3.00
N HIS A 11 -12.77 -2.79 1.98
CA HIS A 11 -12.47 -3.60 0.79
C HIS A 11 -11.79 -4.91 1.17
N THR A 12 -12.41 -6.00 0.72
CA THR A 12 -11.97 -7.37 0.98
C THR A 12 -11.97 -8.12 -0.34
N GLU A 13 -10.83 -8.71 -0.70
CA GLU A 13 -10.68 -9.53 -1.90
C GLU A 13 -10.59 -11.00 -1.52
N VAL A 14 -11.29 -11.86 -2.26
CA VAL A 14 -11.18 -13.31 -2.13
C VAL A 14 -10.09 -13.78 -3.10
N ARG A 15 -9.03 -14.36 -2.56
CA ARG A 15 -7.93 -14.91 -3.34
C ARG A 15 -8.28 -16.31 -3.87
N ALA A 16 -7.51 -16.78 -4.85
CA ALA A 16 -7.73 -18.07 -5.54
C ALA A 16 -7.79 -19.29 -4.60
N GLU A 17 -7.25 -19.17 -3.39
CA GLU A 17 -7.26 -20.20 -2.34
C GLU A 17 -8.43 -20.04 -1.33
N GLY A 18 -9.42 -19.19 -1.63
CA GLY A 18 -10.54 -18.90 -0.72
C GLY A 18 -10.20 -17.96 0.44
N THR A 19 -8.95 -17.50 0.52
CA THR A 19 -8.50 -16.58 1.57
C THR A 19 -9.02 -15.18 1.32
N GLN A 20 -9.69 -14.59 2.33
CA GLN A 20 -10.10 -13.19 2.30
C GLN A 20 -8.96 -12.26 2.75
N ALA A 21 -8.49 -11.42 1.84
CA ALA A 21 -7.53 -10.37 2.13
C ALA A 21 -8.26 -9.03 2.33
N ARG A 22 -8.17 -8.45 3.53
CA ARG A 22 -8.72 -7.13 3.85
C ARG A 22 -7.81 -6.02 3.33
N LEU A 23 -7.79 -5.83 2.02
CA LEU A 23 -6.90 -4.88 1.36
C LEU A 23 -7.11 -3.44 1.83
N GLY A 24 -8.35 -3.02 2.12
CA GLY A 24 -8.59 -1.67 2.65
C GLY A 24 -7.89 -1.42 3.99
N VAL A 25 -7.85 -2.42 4.86
CA VAL A 25 -7.15 -2.37 6.16
C VAL A 25 -5.64 -2.45 5.96
N TRP A 26 -5.18 -3.38 5.12
CA TRP A 26 -3.75 -3.51 4.79
C TRP A 26 -3.19 -2.21 4.22
N LEU A 27 -3.90 -1.59 3.28
CA LEU A 27 -3.52 -0.32 2.66
C LEU A 27 -3.43 0.81 3.69
N SER A 28 -4.40 0.88 4.60
CA SER A 28 -4.40 1.85 5.69
C SER A 28 -3.16 1.66 6.59
N ASN A 29 -2.83 0.42 6.93
CA ASN A 29 -1.66 0.11 7.75
C ASN A 29 -0.34 0.42 7.04
N VAL A 30 -0.24 0.12 5.74
CA VAL A 30 0.92 0.45 4.90
C VAL A 30 1.14 1.96 4.84
N LYS A 31 0.06 2.75 4.68
CA LYS A 31 0.12 4.22 4.72
C LYS A 31 0.59 4.74 6.07
N THR A 32 0.03 4.23 7.18
CA THR A 32 0.42 4.67 8.54
C THR A 32 1.87 4.29 8.87
N ARG A 33 2.31 3.09 8.48
CA ARG A 33 3.63 2.55 8.80
C ARG A 33 4.66 2.78 7.70
N ARG A 34 4.38 3.70 6.77
CA ARG A 34 5.23 3.97 5.61
C ARG A 34 6.68 4.28 6.00
N ALA A 35 6.89 4.93 7.14
CA ALA A 35 8.22 5.25 7.67
C ALA A 35 9.06 4.02 8.09
N GLY A 36 8.43 2.88 8.36
CA GLY A 36 9.12 1.65 8.77
C GLY A 36 9.22 0.59 7.67
N LEU A 37 8.81 0.92 6.44
CA LEU A 37 8.89 -0.02 5.33
C LEU A 37 10.32 -0.13 4.82
N SER A 38 10.79 -1.34 4.57
CA SER A 38 12.12 -1.55 3.98
C SER A 38 12.15 -1.08 2.53
N GLY A 39 13.36 -0.78 2.02
CA GLY A 39 13.54 -0.41 0.60
C GLY A 39 12.99 -1.47 -0.37
N GLU A 40 13.06 -2.75 -0.01
CA GLU A 40 12.47 -3.83 -0.80
C GLU A 40 10.93 -3.76 -0.84
N GLN A 41 10.29 -3.48 0.31
CA GLN A 41 8.84 -3.30 0.39
C GLN A 41 8.39 -2.08 -0.42
N PHE A 42 9.15 -0.99 -0.36
CA PHE A 42 8.93 0.17 -1.23
C PHE A 42 9.08 -0.16 -2.70
N GLY A 43 10.10 -0.91 -3.09
CA GLY A 43 10.30 -1.33 -4.49
C GLY A 43 9.12 -2.14 -5.02
N ARG A 44 8.58 -3.06 -4.21
CA ARG A 44 7.36 -3.81 -4.57
C ARG A 44 6.13 -2.91 -4.68
N LEU A 45 5.99 -1.92 -3.80
CA LEU A 45 4.90 -0.94 -3.87
C LEU A 45 5.03 -0.01 -5.07
N ALA A 46 6.24 0.44 -5.41
CA ALA A 46 6.51 1.29 -6.57
C ALA A 46 6.10 0.61 -7.90
N GLY A 47 6.16 -0.71 -7.96
CA GLY A 47 5.65 -1.50 -9.10
C GLY A 47 4.12 -1.43 -9.29
N LEU A 48 3.37 -0.94 -8.29
CA LEU A 48 1.91 -0.78 -8.38
C LEU A 48 1.49 0.57 -8.98
N GLY A 49 2.36 1.57 -8.99
CA GLY A 49 2.07 2.89 -9.55
C GLY A 49 2.97 4.02 -9.01
N PRO A 50 3.12 5.12 -9.77
CA PRO A 50 3.96 6.26 -9.39
C PRO A 50 3.54 6.93 -8.08
N GLU A 51 2.26 6.84 -7.69
CA GLU A 51 1.74 7.33 -6.41
C GLU A 51 2.29 6.55 -5.20
N TRP A 52 2.68 5.29 -5.42
CA TRP A 52 3.32 4.43 -4.42
C TRP A 52 4.84 4.63 -4.36
N ALA A 53 5.44 5.09 -5.46
CA ALA A 53 6.87 5.38 -5.57
C ALA A 53 7.30 6.66 -4.84
N GLN A 54 6.37 7.50 -4.38
CA GLN A 54 6.70 8.73 -3.65
C GLN A 54 7.14 8.44 -2.22
N VAL A 55 8.43 8.16 -2.03
CA VAL A 55 9.10 8.46 -0.76
C VAL A 55 9.05 9.99 -0.61
N GLN A 56 8.24 10.48 0.33
CA GLN A 56 8.46 11.82 0.89
C GLN A 56 9.41 11.67 2.06
N GLY A 57 10.54 12.36 1.94
CA GLY A 57 11.70 12.22 2.80
C GLY A 57 11.46 12.62 4.25
N GLN A 58 12.24 11.99 5.10
CA GLN A 58 12.87 12.65 6.23
C GLN A 58 14.26 12.00 6.34
N ASP A 59 15.17 12.53 5.53
CA ASP A 59 16.57 12.53 5.91
C ASP A 59 16.71 13.59 7.02
N SER A 60 17.40 13.21 8.10
CA SER A 60 18.07 14.08 9.08
C SER A 60 17.23 15.03 9.96
N LEU A 61 17.17 14.71 11.26
CA LEU A 61 17.66 15.54 12.39
C LEU A 61 17.25 14.92 13.75
N ALA A 62 18.20 14.25 14.41
CA ALA A 62 18.51 14.31 15.86
C ALA A 62 19.44 13.14 16.24
#